data_AF-A0AB38YJM0-F1
#
_entry.id   AF-A0AB38YJM0-F1
#
_cell.length_a   1.000
_cell.length_b   1.000
_cell.length_c   1.000
_cell.angle_alpha   90.00
_cell.angle_beta   90.00
_cell.angle_gamma   90.00
#
_symmetry.space_group_name_H-M   'P 1'
#
loop_
_entity.id
_entity.type
_entity.pdbx_description
1 polymer ?
#
loop_
_entity_poly.entity_id
_entity_poly.type
_entity_poly.pdbx_seq_one_letter_code
_entity_poly.pdbx_strand_id
1 'polypeptide(L)' 'MDIEQRFADLEVRLAFSEDTIEQLSAVIGRQDAEIRQLKRLLEKFSDQVSGLTQQIAPEITDSPPPHY' A
#
# COMPACT_ATOMS: atom_id res chain seq x y z
N MET A 1 2.01 17.62 -46.47
CA MET A 1 1.42 17.87 -45.14
C MET A 1 2.01 19.18 -44.67
N ASP A 2 1.16 20.18 -44.43
CA ASP A 2 1.59 21.51 -44.02
C ASP A 2 2.15 21.47 -42.59
N ILE A 3 3.14 22.32 -42.28
CA ILE A 3 3.76 22.42 -40.96
C ILE A 3 2.73 22.86 -39.92
N GLU A 4 1.84 23.80 -40.28
CA GLU A 4 0.77 24.26 -39.40
C GLU A 4 -0.19 23.12 -39.02
N GLN A 5 -0.53 22.27 -39.99
CA GLN A 5 -1.39 21.11 -39.77
C GLN A 5 -0.75 20.07 -38.85
N ARG A 6 0.58 19.86 -38.96
CA ARG A 6 1.32 18.99 -38.04
C ARG A 6 1.39 19.57 -36.63
N PHE A 7 1.52 20.88 -36.51
CA PHE A 7 1.56 21.56 -35.21
C PHE A 7 0.21 21.44 -34.49
N ALA A 8 -0.89 21.67 -35.21
CA ALA A 8 -2.24 21.49 -34.67
C ALA A 8 -2.52 20.05 -34.20
N ASP A 9 -2.10 19.03 -34.98
CA ASP A 9 -2.24 17.62 -34.57
C ASP A 9 -1.43 17.31 -33.29
N LEU A 10 -0.21 17.86 -33.18
CA LEU A 10 0.61 17.70 -31.98
C LEU A 10 0.00 18.39 -30.75
N GLU A 11 -0.58 19.57 -30.92
CA GLU A 11 -1.23 20.32 -29.84
C GLU A 11 -2.45 19.57 -29.30
N VAL A 12 -3.26 19.00 -30.19
CA VAL A 12 -4.39 18.14 -29.81
C VAL A 12 -3.90 16.90 -29.03
N ARG A 13 -2.88 16.21 -29.55
CA ARG A 13 -2.30 15.03 -28.86
C ARG A 13 -1.69 15.39 -27.51
N LEU A 14 -1.07 16.55 -27.39
CA LEU A 14 -0.48 17.03 -26.13
C LEU A 14 -1.58 17.25 -25.10
N ALA A 15 -2.65 17.97 -25.46
CA ALA A 15 -3.79 18.21 -24.56
C ALA A 15 -4.42 16.90 -24.05
N PHE A 16 -4.61 15.91 -24.94
CA PHE A 16 -5.10 14.58 -24.53
C PHE A 16 -4.12 13.85 -23.61
N SER A 17 -2.82 14.00 -23.85
CA SER A 17 -1.79 13.37 -23.02
C SER A 17 -1.75 14.00 -21.63
N GLU A 18 -1.89 15.32 -21.53
CA GLU A 18 -1.95 16.05 -20.26
C GLU A 18 -3.17 15.62 -19.43
N ASP A 19 -4.36 15.55 -20.03
CA ASP A 19 -5.58 15.03 -19.38
C ASP A 19 -5.40 13.57 -18.92
N THR A 20 -4.80 12.74 -19.76
CA THR A 20 -4.51 11.34 -19.41
C THR A 20 -3.56 11.25 -18.20
N ILE A 21 -2.52 12.09 -18.15
CA ILE A 21 -1.56 12.12 -17.03
C ILE A 21 -2.25 12.55 -15.74
N GLU A 22 -3.14 13.54 -15.79
CA GLU A 22 -3.89 14.00 -14.63
C GLU A 22 -4.82 12.89 -14.09
N GLN A 23 -5.55 12.20 -14.98
CA GLN A 23 -6.41 11.08 -14.62
C GLN A 23 -5.61 9.92 -13.98
N LEU A 24 -4.47 9.56 -14.58
CA LEU A 24 -3.60 8.52 -14.03
C LEU A 24 -3.04 8.91 -12.67
N SER A 25 -2.64 10.17 -12.50
CA SER A 25 -2.15 10.69 -11.21
C SER A 25 -3.23 10.59 -10.12
N ALA A 26 -4.48 10.91 -10.46
CA ALA A 26 -5.59 10.77 -9.53
C ALA A 26 -5.87 9.30 -9.16
N VAL A 27 -5.78 8.37 -10.13
CA VAL A 27 -5.91 6.92 -9.86
C VAL A 27 -4.80 6.43 -8.94
N ILE A 28 -3.55 6.79 -9.21
CA ILE A 28 -2.38 6.42 -8.41
C ILE A 28 -2.54 6.94 -6.97
N GLY A 29 -2.98 8.19 -6.80
CA GLY A 29 -3.24 8.75 -5.47
C GLY A 29 -4.28 7.96 -4.67
N ARG A 30 -5.37 7.54 -5.32
CA ARG A 30 -6.37 6.67 -4.67
C ARG A 30 -5.81 5.30 -4.29
N GLN A 31 -5.04 4.69 -5.18
CA GLN A 31 -4.41 3.40 -4.93
C GLN A 31 -3.38 3.46 -3.79
N ASP A 32 -2.58 4.52 -3.70
CA ASP A 32 -1.63 4.70 -2.59
C ASP A 32 -2.37 4.80 -1.24
N ALA A 33 -3.48 5.54 -1.20
CA ALA A 33 -4.31 5.64 0.01
C ALA A 33 -4.87 4.27 0.44
N GLU A 34 -5.37 3.48 -0.52
CA GLU A 34 -5.88 2.13 -0.28
C GLU A 34 -4.77 1.18 0.22
N ILE A 35 -3.60 1.19 -0.43
CA ILE A 35 -2.45 0.38 -0.02
C ILE A 35 -2.02 0.73 1.41
N ARG A 36 -1.95 2.02 1.76
CA ARG A 36 -1.62 2.44 3.14
C ARG A 36 -2.65 1.95 4.14
N GLN A 37 -3.93 1.95 3.78
CA GLN A 37 -4.99 1.40 4.63
C GLN A 37 -4.81 -0.10 4.83
N LEU A 38 -4.57 -0.86 3.75
CA LEU A 38 -4.35 -2.31 3.82
C LEU A 38 -3.12 -2.66 4.66
N LYS A 39 -2.01 -1.93 4.51
CA LYS A 39 -0.80 -2.12 5.32
C LYS A 39 -1.07 -1.95 6.81
N ARG A 40 -1.78 -0.88 7.21
CA ARG A 40 -2.16 -0.66 8.61
C ARG A 40 -3.06 -1.76 9.18
N LEU A 41 -3.96 -2.31 8.35
CA LEU A 41 -4.82 -3.41 8.77
C LEU A 41 -4.01 -4.70 8.98
N LEU A 42 -3.06 -4.99 8.10
CA LEU A 42 -2.16 -6.13 8.23
C LEU A 42 -1.27 -6.02 9.47
N GLU A 43 -0.71 -4.84 9.76
CA GLU A 43 0.07 -4.59 10.98
C GLU A 43 -0.77 -4.89 12.24
N LYS A 44 -1.98 -4.33 12.33
CA LYS A 44 -2.89 -4.59 13.45
C LYS A 44 -3.25 -6.06 13.59
N PHE A 45 -3.49 -6.74 12.48
CA PHE A 45 -3.78 -8.17 12.49
C PHE A 45 -2.59 -8.99 12.99
N SER A 46 -1.37 -8.66 12.54
CA SER A 46 -0.14 -9.29 13.00
C SER A 46 0.07 -9.08 14.52
N ASP A 47 -0.20 -7.88 15.02
CA ASP A 47 -0.11 -7.57 16.45
C ASP A 47 -1.12 -8.39 17.27
N GLN A 48 -2.36 -8.52 16.78
CA GLN A 48 -3.40 -9.32 17.43
C GLN A 48 -3.02 -10.80 17.49
N VAL A 49 -2.53 -11.37 16.39
CA VAL A 49 -2.07 -12.76 16.34
C VAL A 49 -0.90 -12.98 17.29
N SER A 50 0.05 -12.05 17.35
CA SER A 50 1.21 -12.12 18.25
C SER A 50 0.83 -11.98 19.73
N GLY A 51 -0.22 -11.19 20.03
CA GLY A 51 -0.77 -11.09 21.38
C GLY A 51 -1.47 -12.37 21.83
N LEU A 52 -2.21 -13.02 20.93
CA LEU A 52 -2.88 -14.30 21.21
C LEU A 52 -1.87 -15.43 21.44
N THR A 53 -0.79 -15.50 20.66
CA THR A 53 0.26 -16.52 20.87
C THR A 53 0.97 -16.34 22.21
N GLN A 54 1.21 -15.11 22.66
CA GLN A 54 1.76 -14.84 24.00
C GLN A 54 0.82 -15.25 25.13
N GLN A 55 -0.50 -15.12 24.96
CA GLN A 55 -1.48 -15.55 25.97
C GLN A 55 -1.64 -17.07 26.06
N ILE A 56 -1.36 -17.80 24.98
CA ILE A 56 -1.54 -19.25 24.89
C ILE A 56 -0.24 -20.01 25.23
N ALA A 57 0.92 -19.37 25.12
CA ALA A 57 2.19 -19.97 25.50
C ALA A 57 2.23 -20.26 27.01
N PRO A 58 2.37 -21.51 27.46
CA PRO A 58 2.53 -21.80 28.87
C PRO A 58 3.83 -21.15 29.37
N GLU A 59 3.78 -20.46 30.50
CA GLU A 59 4.98 -20.13 31.29
C GLU A 59 5.65 -21.45 31.65
N ILE A 60 6.62 -21.90 30.85
CA ILE A 60 7.51 -22.99 31.21
C ILE A 60 8.46 -22.40 32.25
N THR A 61 8.02 -22.36 33.51
CA THR A 61 8.88 -22.11 34.65
C THR A 61 9.79 -23.32 34.82
N ASP A 62 10.96 -23.27 34.20
CA ASP A 62 12.04 -24.25 34.35
C ASP A 62 12.74 -24.03 35.70
N SER A 63 12.00 -24.22 36.79
CA SER A 63 12.56 -24.21 38.14
C SER A 63 12.83 -25.66 38.56
N PRO A 64 14.10 -26.10 38.64
CA PRO A 64 14.41 -27.46 39.07
C PRO A 64 13.87 -27.71 40.49
N PRO A 65 13.24 -28.88 40.76
CA PRO A 65 12.60 -29.13 42.05
C PRO A 65 13.64 -29.15 43.18
N PRO A 66 13.35 -28.50 44.33
CA PRO A 66 14.24 -28.55 45.49
C PRO A 66 14.22 -29.97 46.06
N HIS A 67 15.36 -30.66 45.95
CA HIS A 67 15.57 -31.95 46.60
C HIS A 67 15.70 -31.74 48.12
N TYR A 68 14.80 -32.36 48.89
CA TYR A 68 14.87 -32.51 50.35
C TYR A 68 15.50 -33.86 50.73
#